data_AF-A0A8F5BPY1-F1
#
_entry.id   AF-A0A8F5BPY1-F1
#
_cell.length_a   1.000
_cell.length_b   1.000
_cell.length_c   1.000
_cell.angle_alpha   90.00
_cell.angle_beta   90.00
_cell.angle_gamma   90.00
#
_symmetry.space_group_name_H-M   'P 1'
#
loop_
_entity.id
_entity.type
_entity.pdbx_description
1 polymer ?
#
loop_
_entity_poly.entity_id
_entity_poly.type
_entity_poly.pdbx_seq_one_letter_code
_entity_poly.pdbx_strand_id
1 'polypeptide(L)'
;MKTKLLIPVVLAIAIVAISVTTMSALMGSSSKIVALSSSGAQAIFGGSWEVLQNQTYLKVYPTENITIYYANGTNVTIPFPQHVKTLDHEVLVGNINGTKVKMMINVVQFTSNVSHFVLPLSHFIQDEHHHHHFSQNYMLIYNSTEYNGYRVIYFASNAPYPHTILIAYKGPTLIEVTLNGYVASMAQMEEVLNNI
;
A
#
# COMPACT_ATOMS: atom_id res chain seq x y z
N MET A 1 11.34 -12.41 57.65
CA MET A 1 11.63 -13.16 56.41
C MET A 1 10.67 -12.71 55.32
N LYS A 2 11.11 -11.86 54.37
CA LYS A 2 10.31 -11.39 53.22
C LYS A 2 11.18 -11.41 51.96
N THR A 3 11.29 -12.56 51.30
CA THR A 3 12.00 -12.70 50.03
C THR A 3 11.55 -13.98 49.30
N LYS A 4 10.25 -14.10 49.01
CA LYS A 4 9.74 -15.23 48.20
C LYS A 4 8.67 -14.87 47.15
N LEU A 5 8.40 -13.58 46.89
CA LEU A 5 7.37 -13.18 45.92
C LEU A 5 7.89 -12.51 44.62
N LEU A 6 9.20 -12.24 44.51
CA LEU A 6 9.76 -11.50 43.36
C LEU A 6 10.10 -12.40 42.15
N ILE A 7 10.44 -13.66 42.38
CA ILE A 7 10.89 -14.59 41.32
C ILE A 7 9.76 -15.02 40.37
N PRO A 8 8.55 -15.42 40.83
CA PRO A 8 7.49 -15.86 39.90
C PRO A 8 6.91 -14.70 39.08
N VAL A 9 6.92 -13.47 39.61
CA VAL A 9 6.44 -12.27 38.90
C VAL A 9 7.40 -11.88 37.77
N VAL A 10 8.72 -11.91 38.02
CA VAL A 10 9.73 -11.61 37.00
C VAL A 10 9.73 -12.68 35.90
N LEU A 11 9.54 -13.95 36.25
CA LEU A 11 9.47 -15.04 35.28
C LEU A 11 8.22 -14.95 34.39
N ALA A 12 7.06 -14.59 34.96
CA ALA A 12 5.83 -14.39 34.20
C ALA A 12 5.93 -13.21 33.22
N ILE A 13 6.55 -12.10 33.64
CA ILE A 13 6.77 -10.92 32.79
C ILE A 13 7.75 -11.25 31.65
N ALA A 14 8.83 -12.00 31.94
CA ALA A 14 9.79 -12.42 30.93
C ALA A 14 9.15 -13.35 29.88
N ILE A 15 8.30 -14.29 30.30
CA ILE A 15 7.60 -15.21 29.38
C ILE A 15 6.62 -14.45 28.49
N VAL A 16 5.88 -13.47 29.02
CA VAL A 16 4.97 -12.63 28.23
C VAL A 16 5.74 -11.72 27.27
N ALA A 17 6.87 -11.14 27.69
CA ALA A 17 7.69 -10.31 26.81
C ALA A 17 8.33 -11.12 25.67
N ILE A 18 8.77 -12.36 25.96
CA ILE A 18 9.33 -13.26 24.97
C ILE A 18 8.23 -13.78 24.03
N SER A 19 7.02 -14.05 24.49
CA SER A 19 5.91 -14.48 23.63
C SER A 19 5.40 -13.37 22.71
N VAL A 20 5.35 -12.11 23.19
CA VAL A 20 5.01 -10.95 22.35
C VAL A 20 6.08 -10.72 21.28
N THR A 21 7.37 -10.75 21.65
CA THR A 21 8.47 -10.55 20.68
C THR A 21 8.59 -11.70 19.69
N THR A 22 8.35 -12.95 20.11
CA THR A 22 8.36 -14.11 19.22
C THR A 22 7.13 -14.19 18.33
N MET A 23 5.93 -13.76 18.77
CA MET A 23 4.80 -13.61 17.86
C MET A 23 5.02 -12.49 16.85
N SER A 24 5.63 -11.36 17.26
CA SER A 24 6.07 -10.31 16.32
C SER A 24 7.15 -10.78 15.35
N ALA A 25 8.07 -11.66 15.78
CA ALA A 25 9.13 -12.21 14.93
C ALA A 25 8.66 -13.39 14.05
N LEU A 26 7.63 -14.15 14.46
CA LEU A 26 7.10 -15.29 13.70
C LEU A 26 6.07 -14.85 12.64
N MET A 27 5.57 -13.61 12.70
CA MET A 27 4.97 -12.92 11.54
C MET A 27 6.03 -12.44 10.52
N GLY A 28 7.29 -12.85 10.71
CA GLY A 28 8.40 -12.70 9.77
C GLY A 28 8.16 -13.47 8.48
N SER A 29 7.37 -12.89 7.59
CA SER A 29 7.44 -13.09 6.15
C SER A 29 7.26 -11.72 5.49
N SER A 30 8.28 -10.88 5.63
CA SER A 30 8.67 -9.82 4.70
C SER A 30 7.51 -9.17 3.91
N SER A 31 6.63 -8.41 4.57
CA SER A 31 6.12 -7.19 3.95
C SER A 31 6.84 -6.04 4.64
N LYS A 32 7.60 -5.28 3.85
CA LYS A 32 8.13 -3.99 4.26
C LYS A 32 6.91 -3.18 4.69
N ILE A 33 6.83 -2.84 5.98
CA ILE A 33 5.78 -1.96 6.50
C ILE A 33 5.81 -0.71 5.64
N VAL A 34 4.67 -0.38 5.03
CA VAL A 34 4.50 0.88 4.33
C VAL A 34 4.55 1.98 5.38
N ALA A 35 5.70 2.62 5.47
CA ALA A 35 5.87 3.77 6.33
C ALA A 35 6.72 4.79 5.57
N LEU A 36 6.09 5.48 4.63
CA LEU A 36 6.69 6.71 4.13
C LEU A 36 6.72 7.67 5.30
N SER A 37 7.91 7.93 5.83
CA SER A 37 8.05 8.84 6.96
C SER A 37 7.66 10.28 6.56
N SER A 38 7.19 11.08 7.52
CA SER A 38 6.95 12.51 7.30
C SER A 38 8.17 13.23 6.75
N SER A 39 9.37 12.87 7.21
CA SER A 39 10.63 13.45 6.71
C SER A 39 10.94 13.00 5.27
N GLY A 40 10.60 11.77 4.89
CA GLY A 40 10.67 11.30 3.51
C GLY A 40 9.71 12.08 2.60
N ALA A 41 8.45 12.24 3.03
CA ALA A 41 7.47 13.06 2.30
C ALA A 41 7.93 14.53 2.17
N GLN A 42 8.52 15.09 3.22
CA GLN A 42 9.10 16.44 3.19
C GLN A 42 10.28 16.53 2.22
N ALA A 43 11.15 15.51 2.13
CA ALA A 43 12.27 15.52 1.20
C ALA A 43 11.80 15.50 -0.27
N ILE A 44 10.76 14.72 -0.57
CA ILE A 44 10.23 14.54 -1.93
C ILE A 44 9.38 15.73 -2.39
N PHE A 45 8.51 16.22 -1.50
CA PHE A 45 7.48 17.21 -1.85
C PHE A 45 7.71 18.60 -1.27
N GLY A 46 8.68 18.76 -0.37
CA GLY A 46 8.86 19.97 0.43
C GLY A 46 7.74 20.15 1.47
N GLY A 47 7.66 21.36 2.04
CA GLY A 47 6.64 21.71 3.02
C GLY A 47 6.79 21.01 4.38
N SER A 48 5.68 20.89 5.12
CA SER A 48 5.61 20.14 6.38
C SER A 48 4.65 18.98 6.24
N TRP A 49 4.95 17.83 6.84
CA TRP A 49 4.14 16.61 6.75
C TRP A 49 3.95 15.94 8.10
N GLU A 50 2.82 15.25 8.26
CA GLU A 50 2.48 14.47 9.44
C GLU A 50 1.78 13.18 9.01
N VAL A 51 2.12 12.07 9.69
CA VAL A 51 1.40 10.80 9.54
C VAL A 51 0.11 10.88 10.34
N LEU A 52 -1.02 10.87 9.63
CA LEU A 52 -2.35 10.88 10.25
C LEU A 52 -2.81 9.46 10.62
N GLN A 53 -2.54 8.49 9.75
CA GLN A 53 -2.90 7.09 9.96
C GLN A 53 -1.81 6.20 9.38
N ASN A 54 -1.44 5.15 10.12
CA ASN A 54 -0.61 4.05 9.62
C ASN A 54 -1.21 2.75 10.16
N GLN A 55 -1.71 1.93 9.25
CA GLN A 55 -2.43 0.69 9.53
C GLN A 55 -1.82 -0.43 8.70
N THR A 56 -1.08 -1.30 9.37
CA THR A 56 -0.56 -2.53 8.77
C THR A 56 -1.56 -3.66 8.95
N TYR A 57 -1.63 -4.58 7.98
CA TYR A 57 -2.50 -5.75 8.05
C TYR A 57 -3.98 -5.40 8.30
N LEU A 58 -4.44 -4.27 7.75
CA LEU A 58 -5.82 -3.80 7.88
C LEU A 58 -6.83 -4.89 7.44
N LYS A 59 -6.42 -5.72 6.49
CA LYS A 59 -7.12 -6.94 6.12
C LYS A 59 -6.11 -8.05 5.94
N VAL A 60 -6.35 -9.19 6.58
CA VAL A 60 -5.57 -10.43 6.40
C VAL A 60 -6.54 -11.52 6.04
N TYR A 61 -6.34 -12.12 4.87
CA TYR A 61 -7.13 -13.27 4.48
C TYR A 61 -6.38 -14.56 4.77
N PRO A 62 -7.06 -15.58 5.34
CA PRO A 62 -6.45 -16.88 5.51
C PRO A 62 -6.04 -17.43 4.15
N THR A 63 -4.82 -17.96 4.05
CA THR A 63 -4.41 -18.83 2.95
C THR A 63 -4.93 -20.25 3.16
N GLU A 64 -6.14 -20.38 3.70
CA GLU A 64 -6.74 -21.67 4.00
C GLU A 64 -7.04 -22.42 2.71
N ASN A 65 -7.07 -23.75 2.80
CA ASN A 65 -7.52 -24.59 1.70
C ASN A 65 -8.96 -25.05 1.97
N ILE A 66 -9.81 -25.01 0.96
CA ILE A 66 -11.10 -25.68 0.97
C ILE A 66 -10.85 -27.14 0.66
N THR A 67 -11.24 -28.04 1.56
CA THR A 67 -11.26 -29.48 1.27
C THR A 67 -12.69 -29.91 1.01
N ILE A 68 -12.96 -30.35 -0.21
CA ILE A 68 -14.25 -30.90 -0.65
C ILE A 68 -14.17 -32.41 -0.49
N TYR A 69 -15.07 -32.99 0.30
CA TYR A 69 -15.18 -34.43 0.48
C TYR A 69 -16.32 -34.96 -0.41
N TYR A 70 -16.00 -35.91 -1.28
CA TYR A 70 -16.98 -36.56 -2.16
C TYR A 70 -17.58 -37.79 -1.48
N ALA A 71 -18.82 -38.12 -1.83
CA ALA A 71 -19.53 -39.28 -1.29
C ALA A 71 -18.84 -40.64 -1.58
N ASN A 72 -17.93 -40.68 -2.56
CA ASN A 72 -17.13 -41.87 -2.89
C ASN A 72 -15.86 -42.01 -2.02
N GLY A 73 -15.67 -41.17 -1.01
CA GLY A 73 -14.52 -41.20 -0.10
C GLY A 73 -13.27 -40.48 -0.61
N THR A 74 -13.29 -39.89 -1.80
CA THR A 74 -12.21 -39.02 -2.29
C THR A 74 -12.36 -37.61 -1.75
N ASN A 75 -11.25 -36.87 -1.69
CA ASN A 75 -11.29 -35.44 -1.40
C ASN A 75 -10.47 -34.64 -2.41
N VAL A 76 -10.84 -33.38 -2.58
CA VAL A 76 -10.10 -32.40 -3.37
C VAL A 76 -9.83 -31.20 -2.50
N THR A 77 -8.56 -30.85 -2.36
CA THR A 77 -8.12 -29.66 -1.63
C THR A 77 -7.77 -28.57 -2.63
N ILE A 78 -8.51 -27.47 -2.62
CA ILE A 78 -8.24 -26.28 -3.42
C ILE A 78 -7.87 -25.11 -2.51
N PRO A 79 -6.98 -24.20 -2.93
CA PRO A 79 -6.75 -22.95 -2.22
C PRO A 79 -8.06 -22.15 -2.11
N PHE A 80 -8.31 -21.53 -0.96
CA PHE A 80 -9.42 -20.60 -0.81
C PHE A 80 -9.23 -19.44 -1.81
N PRO A 81 -10.23 -19.11 -2.65
CA PRO A 81 -10.07 -18.16 -3.75
C PRO A 81 -10.16 -16.72 -3.24
N GLN A 82 -9.18 -16.30 -2.44
CA GLN A 82 -8.99 -14.89 -2.07
C GLN A 82 -7.91 -14.31 -2.96
N HIS A 83 -8.26 -13.26 -3.71
CA HIS A 83 -7.29 -12.57 -4.54
C HIS A 83 -6.36 -11.70 -3.69
N VAL A 84 -6.88 -11.05 -2.65
CA VAL A 84 -6.11 -10.20 -1.72
C VAL A 84 -5.65 -11.03 -0.53
N LYS A 85 -4.36 -10.93 -0.20
CA LYS A 85 -3.71 -11.56 0.97
C LYS A 85 -3.62 -10.57 2.13
N THR A 86 -3.03 -9.39 1.89
CA THR A 86 -2.92 -8.32 2.88
C THR A 86 -3.18 -6.94 2.28
N LEU A 87 -3.58 -6.00 3.13
CA LEU A 87 -3.69 -4.58 2.82
C LEU A 87 -3.01 -3.76 3.93
N ASP A 88 -2.01 -2.97 3.55
CA ASP A 88 -1.42 -1.92 4.37
C ASP A 88 -1.91 -0.56 3.86
N HIS A 89 -2.19 0.35 4.80
CA HIS A 89 -2.78 1.65 4.53
C HIS A 89 -2.08 2.74 5.34
N GLU A 90 -1.60 3.77 4.65
CA GLU A 90 -0.99 4.94 5.28
C GLU A 90 -1.62 6.22 4.74
N VAL A 91 -1.85 7.19 5.63
CA VAL A 91 -2.35 8.52 5.29
C VAL A 91 -1.43 9.55 5.92
N LEU A 92 -0.90 10.43 5.07
CA LEU A 92 -0.15 11.60 5.49
C LEU A 92 -0.91 12.87 5.10
N VAL A 93 -0.78 13.90 5.92
CA VAL A 93 -1.26 15.24 5.62
C VAL A 93 -0.09 16.20 5.58
N GLY A 94 -0.09 17.08 4.61
CA GLY A 94 1.00 18.03 4.38
C GLY A 94 0.50 19.44 4.12
N ASN A 95 1.42 20.40 4.31
CA ASN A 95 1.24 21.78 3.92
C ASN A 95 2.41 22.19 3.02
N ILE A 96 2.13 22.34 1.72
CA ILE A 96 3.11 22.75 0.72
C ILE A 96 2.77 24.19 0.31
N ASN A 97 3.59 25.15 0.72
CA ASN A 97 3.43 26.57 0.39
C ASN A 97 2.01 27.13 0.70
N GLY A 98 1.42 26.72 1.82
CA GLY A 98 0.06 27.14 2.23
C GLY A 98 -1.07 26.26 1.71
N THR A 99 -0.79 25.28 0.83
CA THR A 99 -1.77 24.34 0.30
C THR A 99 -1.81 23.08 1.15
N LYS A 100 -3.00 22.72 1.64
CA LYS A 100 -3.22 21.45 2.35
C LYS A 100 -3.26 20.30 1.37
N VAL A 101 -2.43 19.29 1.61
CA VAL A 101 -2.28 18.10 0.78
C VAL A 101 -2.59 16.87 1.62
N LYS A 102 -3.30 15.90 1.06
CA LYS A 102 -3.51 14.59 1.67
C LYS A 102 -2.93 13.52 0.76
N MET A 103 -1.98 12.76 1.29
CA MET A 103 -1.42 11.59 0.64
C MET A 103 -2.03 10.33 1.25
N MET A 104 -2.41 9.38 0.41
CA MET A 104 -2.85 8.04 0.78
C MET A 104 -1.97 7.03 0.06
N ILE A 105 -1.46 6.05 0.79
CA ILE A 105 -0.68 4.96 0.25
C ILE A 105 -1.38 3.66 0.64
N ASN A 106 -1.73 2.87 -0.37
CA ASN A 106 -2.23 1.51 -0.18
C ASN A 106 -1.21 0.54 -0.76
N VAL A 107 -0.81 -0.46 0.01
CA VAL A 107 -0.05 -1.60 -0.52
C VAL A 107 -0.85 -2.86 -0.33
N VAL A 108 -1.19 -3.48 -1.45
CA VAL A 108 -2.00 -4.68 -1.53
C VAL A 108 -1.10 -5.83 -1.95
N GLN A 109 -1.02 -6.85 -1.11
CA GLN A 109 -0.41 -8.12 -1.47
C GLN A 109 -1.51 -9.06 -1.94
N PHE A 110 -1.32 -9.66 -3.10
CA PHE A 110 -2.22 -10.65 -3.67
C PHE A 110 -1.68 -12.07 -3.46
N THR A 111 -2.55 -13.07 -3.58
CA THR A 111 -2.17 -14.49 -3.54
C THR A 111 -1.57 -14.99 -4.85
N SER A 112 -1.68 -14.21 -5.93
CA SER A 112 -1.16 -14.49 -7.26
C SER A 112 -0.68 -13.21 -7.95
N ASN A 113 0.05 -13.35 -9.07
CA ASN A 113 0.58 -12.21 -9.78
C ASN A 113 -0.53 -11.30 -10.34
N VAL A 114 -0.41 -10.01 -10.05
CA VAL A 114 -1.24 -8.95 -10.59
C VAL A 114 -0.89 -8.76 -12.06
N SER A 115 -1.77 -9.24 -12.94
CA SER A 115 -1.61 -9.12 -14.39
C SER A 115 -2.81 -8.47 -15.08
N HIS A 116 -4.00 -8.48 -14.45
CA HIS A 116 -5.26 -8.05 -15.05
C HIS A 116 -6.11 -7.07 -14.20
N PHE A 117 -5.81 -6.90 -12.91
CA PHE A 117 -6.71 -6.21 -11.97
C PHE A 117 -6.62 -4.67 -11.97
N VAL A 118 -5.67 -4.09 -12.72
CA VAL A 118 -5.45 -2.62 -12.71
C VAL A 118 -6.37 -1.88 -13.68
N LEU A 119 -7.14 -2.60 -14.51
CA LEU A 119 -7.88 -1.97 -15.61
C LEU A 119 -9.40 -2.18 -15.44
N PRO A 120 -10.05 -1.18 -14.83
CA PRO A 120 -11.07 -0.46 -15.60
C PRO A 120 -10.68 1.00 -15.86
N LEU A 121 -9.78 1.60 -15.08
CA LEU A 121 -9.46 3.03 -15.21
C LEU A 121 -8.54 3.35 -16.40
N SER A 122 -7.65 2.42 -16.82
CA SER A 122 -6.85 2.66 -18.03
C SER A 122 -7.68 2.60 -19.31
N HIS A 123 -8.76 1.82 -19.34
CA HIS A 123 -9.59 1.67 -20.55
C HIS A 123 -10.50 2.88 -20.77
N PHE A 124 -10.81 3.65 -19.72
CA PHE A 124 -11.45 4.97 -19.88
C PHE A 124 -10.48 6.04 -20.39
N ILE A 125 -9.17 5.81 -20.37
CA ILE A 125 -8.15 6.75 -20.86
C ILE A 125 -7.52 6.26 -22.19
N GLN A 126 -7.54 4.95 -22.46
CA GLN A 126 -7.00 4.36 -23.69
C GLN A 126 -7.86 4.58 -24.94
N ASP A 127 -9.13 4.99 -24.79
CA ASP A 127 -9.93 5.42 -25.96
C ASP A 127 -9.60 6.87 -26.40
N GLU A 128 -8.68 7.54 -25.71
CA GLU A 128 -8.11 8.82 -26.13
C GLU A 128 -6.66 8.65 -26.60
N HIS A 129 -6.45 7.81 -27.62
CA HIS A 129 -5.27 7.90 -28.50
C HIS A 129 -5.25 9.19 -29.35
N HIS A 130 -6.09 10.16 -29.01
CA HIS A 130 -6.08 11.49 -29.56
C HIS A 130 -5.61 12.44 -28.47
N HIS A 131 -4.62 13.26 -28.80
CA HIS A 131 -4.21 14.43 -28.06
C HIS A 131 -5.43 15.35 -27.79
N HIS A 132 -6.27 15.01 -26.81
CA HIS A 132 -7.37 15.85 -26.40
C HIS A 132 -6.82 16.86 -25.41
N HIS A 133 -6.44 18.01 -25.95
CA HIS A 133 -6.42 19.27 -25.23
C HIS A 133 -7.82 19.55 -24.68
N PHE A 134 -8.15 18.97 -23.52
CA PHE A 134 -9.37 19.31 -22.77
C PHE A 134 -9.22 20.71 -22.18
N SER A 135 -9.58 21.74 -22.96
CA SER A 135 -9.60 23.15 -22.53
C SER A 135 -8.25 23.69 -22.02
N GLN A 136 -7.92 24.94 -22.34
CA GLN A 136 -6.66 25.56 -21.88
C GLN A 136 -6.55 25.71 -20.34
N ASN A 137 -7.61 25.35 -19.60
CA ASN A 137 -7.67 25.46 -18.14
C ASN A 137 -7.54 24.12 -17.39
N TYR A 138 -7.64 22.97 -18.08
CA TYR A 138 -7.53 21.67 -17.44
C TYR A 138 -6.29 20.92 -17.93
N MET A 139 -5.40 20.63 -16.99
CA MET A 139 -4.24 19.79 -17.20
C MET A 139 -4.63 18.36 -16.84
N LEU A 140 -4.42 17.44 -17.77
CA LEU A 140 -4.55 16.00 -17.55
C LEU A 140 -3.31 15.33 -18.13
N ILE A 141 -2.58 14.62 -17.29
CA ILE A 141 -1.35 13.93 -17.66
C ILE A 141 -1.55 12.45 -17.38
N TYR A 142 -1.28 11.63 -18.39
CA TYR A 142 -1.25 10.18 -18.28
C TYR A 142 0.10 9.67 -18.79
N ASN A 143 0.73 8.78 -18.03
CA ASN A 143 1.93 8.09 -18.46
C ASN A 143 1.93 6.64 -17.96
N SER A 144 2.48 5.73 -18.76
CA SER A 144 2.75 4.36 -18.35
C SER A 144 4.20 4.00 -18.68
N THR A 145 4.93 3.53 -17.67
CA THR A 145 6.36 3.19 -17.79
C THR A 145 6.70 1.97 -16.94
N GLU A 146 7.96 1.56 -16.99
CA GLU A 146 8.55 0.65 -16.01
C GLU A 146 9.56 1.40 -15.13
N TYR A 147 9.47 1.18 -13.82
CA TYR A 147 10.37 1.78 -12.83
C TYR A 147 10.71 0.76 -11.75
N ASN A 148 12.01 0.49 -11.50
CA ASN A 148 12.47 -0.51 -10.52
C ASN A 148 11.80 -1.91 -10.64
N GLY A 149 11.46 -2.29 -11.87
CA GLY A 149 10.78 -3.53 -12.20
C GLY A 149 9.29 -3.58 -11.84
N TYR A 150 8.70 -2.45 -11.43
CA TYR A 150 7.26 -2.24 -11.40
C TYR A 150 6.80 -1.72 -12.75
N ARG A 151 5.62 -2.16 -13.20
CA ARG A 151 4.87 -1.37 -14.17
C ARG A 151 4.16 -0.25 -13.42
N VAL A 152 4.35 0.96 -13.88
CA VAL A 152 3.82 2.18 -13.27
C VAL A 152 2.82 2.83 -14.21
N ILE A 153 1.68 3.22 -13.65
CA ILE A 153 0.68 4.07 -14.28
C ILE A 153 0.61 5.33 -13.45
N TYR A 154 0.88 6.46 -14.08
CA TYR A 154 0.85 7.78 -13.46
C TYR A 154 -0.28 8.59 -14.10
N PHE A 155 -1.06 9.25 -13.24
CA PHE A 155 -2.12 10.16 -13.62
C PHE A 155 -2.03 11.41 -12.77
N ALA A 156 -2.15 12.59 -13.38
CA ALA A 156 -2.27 13.84 -12.64
C ALA A 156 -3.24 14.79 -13.31
N SER A 157 -4.01 15.50 -12.51
CA SER A 157 -4.92 16.51 -13.02
C SER A 157 -5.14 17.66 -12.04
N ASN A 158 -5.45 18.84 -12.58
CA ASN A 158 -5.90 19.99 -11.79
C ASN A 158 -7.44 20.11 -11.69
N ALA A 159 -8.20 19.17 -12.27
CA ALA A 159 -9.65 19.23 -12.42
C ALA A 159 -10.37 18.08 -11.69
N PRO A 160 -11.45 18.31 -10.92
CA PRO A 160 -11.96 19.60 -10.47
C PRO A 160 -11.06 20.28 -9.43
N TYR A 161 -10.09 19.54 -8.87
CA TYR A 161 -9.08 20.03 -7.93
C TYR A 161 -7.72 19.38 -8.24
N PRO A 162 -6.58 19.98 -7.85
CA PRO A 162 -5.26 19.37 -7.96
C PRO A 162 -5.19 17.98 -7.32
N HIS A 163 -4.77 16.98 -8.07
CA HIS A 163 -4.53 15.63 -7.56
C HIS A 163 -3.56 14.84 -8.45
N THR A 164 -2.97 13.79 -7.88
CA THR A 164 -2.07 12.86 -8.56
C THR A 164 -2.33 11.45 -8.04
N ILE A 165 -2.33 10.48 -8.94
CA ILE A 165 -2.49 9.06 -8.65
C ILE A 165 -1.34 8.33 -9.32
N LEU A 166 -0.65 7.49 -8.57
CA LEU A 166 0.32 6.54 -9.11
C LEU A 166 -0.12 5.13 -8.70
N ILE A 167 -0.17 4.23 -9.68
CA ILE A 167 -0.39 2.81 -9.47
C ILE A 167 0.84 2.07 -9.97
N ALA A 168 1.55 1.38 -9.07
CA ALA A 168 2.70 0.53 -9.38
C ALA A 168 2.39 -0.92 -9.05
N TYR A 169 2.70 -1.85 -9.96
CA TYR A 169 2.51 -3.28 -9.69
C TYR A 169 3.66 -4.15 -10.20
N LYS A 170 3.98 -5.18 -9.41
CA LYS A 170 5.08 -6.13 -9.66
C LYS A 170 4.79 -7.46 -8.97
N GLY A 171 4.70 -8.53 -9.75
CA GLY A 171 4.35 -9.85 -9.23
C GLY A 171 3.03 -9.78 -8.44
N PRO A 172 2.97 -10.24 -7.18
CA PRO A 172 1.77 -10.17 -6.35
C PRO A 172 1.56 -8.81 -5.64
N THR A 173 2.42 -7.81 -5.84
CA THR A 173 2.33 -6.52 -5.15
C THR A 173 1.64 -5.48 -6.04
N LEU A 174 0.69 -4.73 -5.46
CA LEU A 174 0.17 -3.47 -6.01
C LEU A 174 0.36 -2.36 -4.97
N ILE A 175 0.83 -1.23 -5.44
CA ILE A 175 1.00 0.00 -4.66
C ILE A 175 0.16 1.07 -5.33
N GLU A 176 -0.73 1.71 -4.58
CA GLU A 176 -1.48 2.88 -5.01
C GLU A 176 -1.08 4.06 -4.13
N VAL A 177 -0.67 5.16 -4.75
CA VAL A 177 -0.36 6.42 -4.06
C VAL A 177 -1.26 7.50 -4.64
N THR A 178 -2.08 8.11 -3.79
CA THR A 178 -2.99 9.18 -4.17
C THR A 178 -2.68 10.44 -3.38
N LEU A 179 -2.39 11.53 -4.09
CA LEU A 179 -2.23 12.88 -3.56
C LEU A 179 -3.45 13.72 -3.94
N ASN A 180 -4.12 14.28 -2.93
CA ASN A 180 -5.21 15.24 -3.10
C ASN A 180 -4.73 16.63 -2.67
N GLY A 181 -5.01 17.65 -3.46
CA GLY A 181 -4.57 19.04 -3.23
C GLY A 181 -3.22 19.38 -3.85
N TYR A 182 -2.60 18.49 -4.64
CA TYR A 182 -1.29 18.71 -5.25
C TYR A 182 -1.13 17.94 -6.56
N VAL A 183 -0.51 18.57 -7.56
CA VAL A 183 -0.07 17.89 -8.78
C VAL A 183 1.44 17.65 -8.68
N ALA A 184 1.82 16.44 -8.28
CA ALA A 184 3.21 16.03 -8.19
C ALA A 184 3.74 15.59 -9.56
N SER A 185 5.02 15.84 -9.82
CA SER A 185 5.68 15.28 -11.00
C SER A 185 5.81 13.76 -10.90
N MET A 186 5.94 13.10 -12.04
CA MET A 186 6.16 11.64 -12.09
C MET A 186 7.42 11.22 -11.32
N ALA A 187 8.52 11.99 -11.42
CA ALA A 187 9.76 11.71 -10.71
C ALA A 187 9.59 11.74 -9.18
N GLN A 188 8.81 12.69 -8.65
CA GLN A 188 8.49 12.72 -7.21
C GLN A 188 7.69 11.49 -6.79
N MET A 189 6.74 11.05 -7.62
CA MET A 189 5.94 9.87 -7.32
C MET A 189 6.75 8.56 -7.43
N GLU A 190 7.71 8.49 -8.34
CA GLU A 190 8.68 7.40 -8.42
C GLU A 190 9.61 7.37 -7.20
N GLU A 191 10.01 8.55 -6.69
CA GLU A 191 10.80 8.65 -5.47
C GLU A 191 10.04 8.14 -4.23
N VAL A 192 8.72 8.33 -4.18
CA VAL A 192 7.87 7.71 -3.15
C VAL A 192 8.01 6.18 -3.18
N LEU A 193 8.01 5.55 -4.37
CA LEU A 193 8.18 4.10 -4.49
C LEU A 193 9.52 3.59 -3.95
N ASN A 194 10.58 4.40 -3.99
CA ASN A 194 11.88 4.03 -3.42
C ASN A 194 11.87 4.01 -1.89
N ASN A 195 10.97 4.79 -1.29
CA ASN A 195 10.89 5.00 0.16
C ASN A 195 9.79 4.15 0.82
N ILE A 196 9.01 3.39 0.04
CA ILE A 196 8.03 2.40 0.52
C ILE A 196 8.61 1.00 0.53
#